data_AF-A0A932J5S8-F1
#
_entry.id   AF-A0A932J5S8-F1
#
_cell.length_a   1.000
_cell.length_b   1.000
_cell.length_c   1.000
_cell.angle_alpha   90.00
_cell.angle_beta   90.00
_cell.angle_gamma   90.00
#
_symmetry.space_group_name_H-M   'P 1'
#
loop_
_entity.id
_entity.type
_entity.pdbx_description
1 polymer ?
#
loop_
_entity_poly.entity_id
_entity_poly.type
_entity_poly.pdbx_seq_one_letter_code
_entity_poly.pdbx_strand_id
1 'polypeptide(L)'
;MRSRNAAATAQVEEIERQYNLGLEDMDAGRYLLAAQRFEYIVSLNPNYLDAASRLVEARATLNATAPAPATTPTLPAITVEPQDAPAMFAEAQTDLDAKSWDAAIQKLKAVQIADPNYESAAVRNRLYQAYRGRGIQAINDGALELGLTDLDQAARYGLLDEEARQYQQWAAIYISGVSYWGLNWGQTVETFQLLYTLAPYFRDTITRLHDAHLGYAQFLDAGGDPCGAALEYAAALEINFDQPTEDKRAAAQLVCDTGTPTPDPTLFTSTPDGTLTPFPTIDESATATATATETATP
;
A
#
# COMPACT_ATOMS: atom_id res chain seq x y z
N MET A 1 -13.52 -11.59 -29.17
CA MET A 1 -14.62 -12.44 -28.66
C MET A 1 -14.12 -13.73 -27.99
N ARG A 2 -13.10 -14.43 -28.51
CA ARG A 2 -12.56 -15.67 -27.88
C ARG A 2 -11.98 -15.48 -26.46
N SER A 3 -11.31 -14.36 -26.16
CA SER A 3 -10.71 -14.12 -24.82
C SER A 3 -11.73 -13.78 -23.72
N ARG A 4 -12.83 -13.09 -24.06
CA ARG A 4 -13.92 -12.78 -23.10
C ARG A 4 -14.72 -14.04 -22.75
N ASN A 5 -14.90 -14.96 -23.70
CA ASN A 5 -15.55 -16.24 -23.42
C ASN A 5 -14.67 -17.15 -22.55
N ALA A 6 -13.36 -17.20 -22.78
CA ALA A 6 -12.44 -17.98 -21.94
C ALA A 6 -12.36 -17.45 -20.49
N ALA A 7 -12.37 -16.12 -20.30
CA ALA A 7 -12.37 -15.50 -18.97
C ALA A 7 -13.70 -15.74 -18.21
N ALA A 8 -14.83 -15.71 -18.91
CA ALA A 8 -16.13 -16.04 -18.32
C ALA A 8 -16.23 -17.52 -17.91
N THR A 9 -15.67 -18.43 -18.71
CA THR A 9 -15.61 -19.87 -18.37
C THR A 9 -14.70 -20.15 -17.18
N ALA A 10 -13.51 -19.54 -17.14
CA ALA A 10 -12.58 -19.69 -16.01
C ALA A 10 -13.15 -19.15 -14.68
N GLN A 11 -13.95 -18.08 -14.74
CA GLN A 11 -14.60 -17.54 -13.56
C GLN A 11 -15.70 -18.45 -13.01
N VAL A 12 -16.46 -19.13 -13.88
CA VAL A 12 -17.48 -20.09 -13.47
C VAL A 12 -16.84 -21.32 -12.82
N GLU A 13 -15.75 -21.82 -13.39
CA GLU A 13 -14.98 -22.95 -12.82
C GLU A 13 -14.38 -22.63 -11.45
N GLU A 14 -13.90 -21.39 -11.25
CA GLU A 14 -13.37 -20.94 -9.96
C GLU A 14 -14.48 -20.79 -8.91
N ILE A 15 -15.64 -20.24 -9.27
CA ILE A 15 -16.80 -20.15 -8.35
C ILE A 15 -17.25 -21.55 -7.90
N GLU A 16 -17.30 -22.52 -8.81
CA GLU A 16 -17.64 -23.90 -8.49
C GLU A 16 -16.61 -24.57 -7.57
N ARG A 17 -15.32 -24.35 -7.84
CA ARG A 17 -14.23 -24.83 -6.97
C ARG A 17 -14.33 -24.26 -5.56
N GLN A 18 -14.52 -22.95 -5.44
CA GLN A 18 -14.64 -22.28 -4.13
C GLN A 18 -15.86 -22.76 -3.36
N TYR A 19 -16.95 -23.09 -4.06
CA TYR A 19 -18.16 -23.60 -3.44
C TYR A 19 -17.95 -24.99 -2.84
N ASN A 20 -17.31 -25.90 -3.57
CA ASN A 20 -16.99 -27.24 -3.07
C ASN A 20 -16.02 -27.20 -1.88
N LEU A 21 -14.98 -26.36 -1.95
CA LEU A 21 -14.06 -26.15 -0.84
C LEU A 21 -14.76 -25.54 0.39
N GLY A 22 -15.74 -24.66 0.19
CA GLY A 22 -16.56 -24.11 1.27
C GLY A 22 -17.38 -25.18 2.00
N LEU A 23 -17.93 -26.15 1.27
CA LEU A 23 -18.65 -27.28 1.87
C LEU A 23 -17.70 -28.21 2.64
N GLU A 24 -16.53 -28.53 2.08
CA GLU A 24 -15.49 -29.32 2.78
C GLU A 24 -14.99 -28.62 4.06
N ASP A 25 -14.87 -27.29 4.03
CA ASP A 25 -14.51 -26.49 5.20
C ASP A 25 -15.60 -26.53 6.28
N MET A 26 -16.89 -26.55 5.91
CA MET A 26 -17.99 -26.73 6.87
C MET A 26 -17.99 -28.14 7.49
N ASP A 27 -17.82 -29.18 6.67
CA ASP A 27 -17.76 -30.58 7.13
C ASP A 27 -16.58 -30.81 8.07
N ALA A 28 -15.46 -30.11 7.83
CA ALA A 28 -14.27 -30.17 8.68
C ALA A 28 -14.30 -29.19 9.86
N GLY A 29 -15.40 -28.47 10.09
CA GLY A 29 -15.56 -27.51 11.18
C GLY A 29 -14.74 -26.21 11.05
N ARG A 30 -14.15 -25.95 9.88
CA ARG A 30 -13.39 -24.73 9.55
C ARG A 30 -14.34 -23.60 9.12
N TYR A 31 -15.31 -23.27 9.96
CA TYR A 31 -16.40 -22.34 9.64
C TYR A 31 -15.92 -20.92 9.24
N LEU A 32 -14.77 -20.45 9.73
CA LEU A 32 -14.19 -19.16 9.36
C LEU A 32 -13.67 -19.15 7.91
N LEU A 33 -13.05 -20.24 7.48
CA LEU A 33 -12.58 -20.39 6.10
C LEU A 33 -13.75 -20.60 5.14
N ALA A 34 -14.74 -21.41 5.55
CA ALA A 34 -15.99 -21.59 4.81
C ALA A 34 -16.71 -20.25 4.58
N ALA A 35 -16.84 -19.41 5.62
CA ALA A 35 -17.49 -18.11 5.51
C ALA A 35 -16.77 -17.19 4.50
N GLN A 36 -15.43 -17.17 4.48
CA GLN A 36 -14.67 -16.36 3.51
C GLN A 36 -14.91 -16.84 2.06
N ARG A 37 -14.97 -18.15 1.84
CA ARG A 37 -15.22 -18.72 0.49
C ARG A 37 -16.63 -18.42 -0.01
N PHE A 38 -17.64 -18.57 0.84
CA PHE A 38 -19.02 -18.23 0.46
C PHE A 38 -19.22 -16.73 0.28
N GLU A 39 -18.54 -15.88 1.06
CA GLU A 39 -18.52 -14.43 0.84
C GLU A 39 -17.88 -14.05 -0.50
N TYR A 40 -16.78 -14.69 -0.88
CA TYR A 40 -16.18 -14.52 -2.20
C TYR A 40 -17.15 -14.90 -3.33
N ILE A 41 -17.84 -16.04 -3.22
CA ILE A 41 -18.83 -16.48 -4.22
C ILE A 41 -20.00 -15.50 -4.33
N VAL A 42 -20.57 -15.08 -3.20
CA VAL A 42 -21.70 -14.13 -3.16
C VAL A 42 -21.29 -12.77 -3.73
N SER A 43 -20.04 -12.35 -3.55
CA SER A 43 -19.53 -11.10 -4.12
C SER A 43 -19.46 -11.12 -5.66
N LEU A 44 -19.24 -12.30 -6.26
CA LEU A 44 -19.12 -12.48 -7.72
C LEU A 44 -20.44 -12.86 -8.38
N ASN A 45 -21.20 -13.75 -7.75
CA ASN A 45 -22.53 -14.18 -8.18
C ASN A 45 -23.43 -14.41 -6.96
N PRO A 46 -24.22 -13.39 -6.56
CA PRO A 46 -25.12 -13.46 -5.40
C PRO A 46 -26.16 -14.57 -5.46
N ASN A 47 -26.47 -15.07 -6.67
CA ASN A 47 -27.50 -16.10 -6.91
C ASN A 47 -26.88 -17.47 -7.21
N TYR A 48 -25.59 -17.67 -6.93
CA TYR A 48 -24.93 -18.96 -7.16
C TYR A 48 -25.38 -19.99 -6.11
N LEU A 49 -26.23 -20.93 -6.53
CA LEU A 49 -26.77 -22.02 -5.70
C LEU A 49 -27.32 -21.51 -4.35
N ASP A 50 -26.92 -22.12 -3.23
CA ASP A 50 -27.30 -21.74 -1.87
C ASP A 50 -26.15 -21.01 -1.12
N ALA A 51 -25.15 -20.47 -1.83
CA ALA A 51 -23.94 -19.89 -1.22
C ALA A 51 -24.23 -18.79 -0.18
N ALA A 52 -25.25 -17.97 -0.39
CA ALA A 52 -25.70 -16.98 0.59
C ALA A 52 -26.25 -17.62 1.87
N SER A 53 -27.00 -18.71 1.76
CA SER A 53 -27.49 -19.49 2.90
C SER A 53 -26.35 -20.17 3.65
N ARG A 54 -25.37 -20.73 2.91
CA ARG A 54 -24.16 -21.35 3.50
C ARG A 54 -23.28 -20.35 4.24
N LEU A 55 -23.16 -19.12 3.73
CA LEU A 55 -22.47 -18.03 4.42
C LEU A 55 -23.12 -17.70 5.77
N VAL A 56 -24.46 -17.63 5.80
CA VAL A 56 -25.22 -17.39 7.03
C VAL A 56 -25.03 -18.53 8.02
N GLU A 57 -25.10 -19.77 7.55
CA GLU A 57 -24.89 -20.98 8.37
C GLU A 57 -23.47 -21.00 8.98
N ALA A 58 -22.43 -20.78 8.18
CA ALA A 58 -21.05 -20.74 8.66
C ALA A 58 -20.81 -19.65 9.71
N ARG A 59 -21.38 -18.45 9.50
CA ARG A 59 -21.27 -17.33 10.47
C ARG A 59 -22.06 -17.59 11.76
N ALA A 60 -23.22 -18.24 11.67
CA ALA A 60 -24.00 -18.61 12.84
C ALA A 60 -23.25 -19.60 13.72
N THR A 61 -22.57 -20.58 13.14
CA THR A 61 -21.78 -21.56 13.90
C THR A 61 -20.55 -20.94 14.55
N LEU A 62 -19.88 -19.98 13.90
CA LEU A 62 -18.80 -19.20 14.52
C LEU A 62 -19.28 -18.45 15.76
N ASN A 63 -20.47 -17.84 15.70
CA ASN A 63 -21.05 -17.14 16.83
C ASN A 63 -21.53 -18.09 17.95
N ALA A 64 -21.95 -19.31 17.61
CA ALA A 64 -22.37 -20.32 18.58
C ALA A 64 -21.21 -21.00 19.33
N THR A 65 -19.99 -20.96 18.78
CA THR A 65 -18.79 -21.59 19.37
C THR A 65 -17.94 -20.60 20.19
N ALA A 66 -18.36 -19.34 20.29
CA ALA A 66 -17.74 -18.36 21.18
C ALA A 66 -18.01 -18.72 22.66
N PRO A 67 -17.03 -18.60 23.58
CA PRO A 67 -17.27 -18.89 24.99
C PRO A 67 -18.38 -18.01 25.54
N ALA A 68 -19.37 -18.64 26.19
CA ALA A 68 -20.55 -17.97 26.71
C ALA A 68 -20.18 -16.88 27.73
N PRO A 69 -20.73 -15.65 27.64
CA PRO A 69 -20.68 -14.72 28.75
C PRO A 69 -21.52 -15.26 29.92
N ALA A 70 -21.00 -15.11 31.12
CA ALA A 70 -21.63 -15.53 32.37
C ALA A 70 -23.06 -14.97 32.51
N THR A 71 -23.93 -15.77 33.14
CA THR A 71 -25.33 -15.44 33.45
C THR A 71 -25.45 -14.07 34.13
N THR A 72 -26.02 -13.12 33.40
CA THR A 72 -26.52 -11.84 33.92
C THR A 72 -28.04 -11.86 33.76
N PRO A 73 -28.84 -11.32 34.69
CA PRO A 73 -30.29 -11.53 34.73
C PRO A 73 -30.95 -11.02 33.43
N THR A 74 -32.07 -11.65 33.03
CA THR A 74 -32.90 -11.24 31.91
C THR A 74 -33.16 -9.72 31.96
N LEU A 75 -32.45 -8.96 31.13
CA LEU A 75 -32.82 -7.61 30.77
C LEU A 75 -34.09 -7.70 29.90
N PRO A 76 -35.09 -6.83 30.12
CA PRO A 76 -36.29 -6.80 29.31
C PRO A 76 -35.92 -6.62 27.83
N ALA A 77 -36.80 -7.07 26.94
CA ALA A 77 -36.67 -6.90 25.50
C ALA A 77 -36.09 -5.51 25.20
N ILE A 78 -34.98 -5.44 24.46
CA ILE A 78 -34.55 -4.17 23.86
C ILE A 78 -35.67 -3.80 22.89
N THR A 79 -36.64 -3.03 23.38
CA THR A 79 -37.29 -2.01 22.59
C THR A 79 -36.14 -1.24 21.97
N VAL A 80 -35.85 -1.51 20.70
CA VAL A 80 -35.06 -0.61 19.87
C VAL A 80 -35.86 0.68 19.90
N GLU A 81 -35.46 1.59 20.79
CA GLU A 81 -35.90 2.97 20.75
C GLU A 81 -35.71 3.41 19.29
N PRO A 82 -36.67 4.10 18.67
CA PRO A 82 -36.46 4.67 17.36
C PRO A 82 -35.12 5.40 17.41
N GLN A 83 -34.12 4.88 16.69
CA GLN A 83 -32.79 5.46 16.68
C GLN A 83 -32.96 6.83 16.04
N ASP A 84 -33.01 7.88 16.86
CA ASP A 84 -33.27 9.23 16.41
C ASP A 84 -32.03 9.74 15.67
N ALA A 85 -32.04 9.56 14.34
CA ALA A 85 -31.00 10.04 13.45
C ALA A 85 -30.60 11.51 13.75
N PRO A 86 -31.53 12.44 14.03
CA PRO A 86 -31.23 13.76 14.58
C PRO A 86 -30.33 13.77 15.82
N ALA A 87 -30.69 13.06 16.89
CA ALA A 87 -29.90 13.04 18.12
C ALA A 87 -28.49 12.46 17.88
N MET A 88 -28.38 11.35 17.13
CA MET A 88 -27.09 10.74 16.79
C MET A 88 -26.21 11.65 15.94
N PHE A 89 -26.81 12.38 15.00
CA PHE A 89 -26.10 13.34 14.18
C PHE A 89 -25.61 14.54 14.99
N ALA A 90 -26.38 15.01 15.97
CA ALA A 90 -25.95 16.07 16.90
C ALA A 90 -24.78 15.61 17.79
N GLU A 91 -24.85 14.39 18.32
CA GLU A 91 -23.76 13.80 19.10
C GLU A 91 -22.49 13.59 18.24
N ALA A 92 -22.64 13.09 17.02
CA ALA A 92 -21.52 12.91 16.11
C ALA A 92 -20.80 14.22 15.75
N GLN A 93 -21.54 15.32 15.66
CA GLN A 93 -20.95 16.65 15.45
C GLN A 93 -20.13 17.08 16.67
N THR A 94 -20.63 16.80 17.88
CA THR A 94 -19.88 17.05 19.12
C THR A 94 -18.59 16.22 19.16
N ASP A 95 -18.65 14.95 18.76
CA ASP A 95 -17.48 14.08 18.67
C ASP A 95 -16.46 14.58 17.63
N LEU A 96 -16.93 15.08 16.48
CA LEU A 96 -16.07 15.68 15.45
C LEU A 96 -15.34 16.92 15.96
N ASP A 97 -16.04 17.81 16.66
CA ASP A 97 -15.44 19.02 17.24
C ASP A 97 -14.42 18.66 18.32
N ALA A 98 -14.67 17.58 19.07
CA ALA A 98 -13.74 17.01 20.04
C ALA A 98 -12.59 16.20 19.42
N LYS A 99 -12.56 16.01 18.09
CA LYS A 99 -11.65 15.12 17.37
C LYS A 99 -11.71 13.65 17.83
N SER A 100 -12.84 13.25 18.41
CA SER A 100 -13.16 11.87 18.77
C SER A 100 -13.58 11.08 17.52
N TRP A 101 -12.65 10.92 16.58
CA TRP A 101 -12.96 10.46 15.22
C TRP A 101 -13.66 9.10 15.17
N ASP A 102 -13.25 8.15 16.01
CA ASP A 102 -13.86 6.82 16.08
C ASP A 102 -15.34 6.89 16.49
N ALA A 103 -15.63 7.67 17.53
CA ALA A 103 -16.99 7.87 18.03
C ALA A 103 -17.86 8.58 16.98
N ALA A 104 -17.30 9.61 16.33
CA ALA A 104 -17.98 10.31 15.23
C ALA A 104 -18.32 9.36 14.06
N ILE A 105 -17.35 8.57 13.58
CA ILE A 105 -17.56 7.61 12.47
C ILE A 105 -18.62 6.58 12.84
N GLN A 106 -18.56 6.02 14.05
CA GLN A 106 -19.54 5.03 14.52
C GLN A 106 -20.95 5.61 14.52
N LYS A 107 -21.14 6.80 15.10
CA LYS A 107 -22.45 7.46 15.17
C LYS A 107 -22.96 7.88 13.79
N LEU A 108 -22.11 8.42 12.92
CA LEU A 108 -22.51 8.81 11.55
C LEU A 108 -22.92 7.60 10.70
N LYS A 109 -22.24 6.46 10.86
CA LYS A 109 -22.67 5.21 10.22
C LYS A 109 -23.99 4.71 10.78
N ALA A 110 -24.21 4.83 12.09
CA ALA A 110 -25.49 4.49 12.71
C ALA A 110 -26.63 5.38 12.16
N VAL A 111 -26.39 6.68 11.94
CA VAL A 111 -27.34 7.59 11.26
C VAL A 111 -27.69 7.06 9.87
N GLN A 112 -26.71 6.66 9.05
CA GLN A 112 -26.96 6.11 7.71
C GLN A 112 -27.78 4.81 7.74
N ILE A 113 -27.65 4.00 8.78
CA ILE A 113 -28.40 2.74 8.96
C ILE A 113 -29.82 3.03 9.44
N ALA A 114 -29.99 3.96 10.39
CA ALA A 114 -31.27 4.31 10.98
C ALA A 114 -32.18 5.06 10.00
N ASP A 115 -31.65 6.05 9.30
CA ASP A 115 -32.34 6.78 8.23
C ASP A 115 -31.36 7.16 7.10
N PRO A 116 -31.33 6.38 6.00
CA PRO A 116 -30.48 6.67 4.85
C PRO A 116 -30.73 8.02 4.17
N ASN A 117 -31.90 8.63 4.36
CA ASN A 117 -32.28 9.89 3.74
C ASN A 117 -32.04 11.10 4.66
N TYR A 118 -31.85 10.88 5.97
CA TYR A 118 -31.62 11.95 6.94
C TYR A 118 -30.35 12.72 6.60
N GLU A 119 -30.51 13.99 6.22
CA GLU A 119 -29.45 14.94 5.87
C GLU A 119 -28.26 14.30 5.14
N SER A 120 -28.54 13.43 4.16
CA SER A 120 -27.53 12.51 3.61
C SER A 120 -26.25 13.19 3.11
N ALA A 121 -26.37 14.40 2.54
CA ALA A 121 -25.21 15.21 2.14
C ALA A 121 -24.39 15.70 3.34
N ALA A 122 -25.03 16.13 4.43
CA ALA A 122 -24.36 16.56 5.64
C ALA A 122 -23.67 15.38 6.34
N VAL A 123 -24.35 14.23 6.49
CA VAL A 123 -23.79 13.00 7.06
C VAL A 123 -22.56 12.55 6.27
N ARG A 124 -22.62 12.54 4.94
CA ARG A 124 -21.47 12.23 4.08
C ARG A 124 -20.31 13.20 4.28
N ASN A 125 -20.57 14.49 4.35
CA ASN A 125 -19.53 15.50 4.59
C ASN A 125 -18.88 15.32 5.97
N ARG A 126 -19.67 14.98 7.00
CA ARG A 126 -19.15 14.67 8.34
C ARG A 126 -18.31 13.39 8.35
N LEU A 127 -18.71 12.35 7.60
CA LEU A 127 -17.91 11.14 7.42
C LEU A 127 -16.59 11.43 6.70
N TYR A 128 -16.59 12.27 5.65
CA TYR A 128 -15.35 12.75 5.02
C TYR A 128 -14.41 13.39 6.05
N GLN A 129 -14.93 14.33 6.86
CA GLN A 129 -14.15 15.04 7.88
C GLN A 129 -13.57 14.08 8.93
N ALA A 130 -14.38 13.15 9.43
CA ALA A 130 -13.97 12.20 10.46
C ALA A 130 -12.88 11.25 9.95
N TYR A 131 -13.08 10.65 8.77
CA TYR A 131 -12.11 9.74 8.17
C TYR A 131 -10.82 10.45 7.79
N ARG A 132 -10.90 11.65 7.21
CA ARG A 132 -9.73 12.46 6.89
C ARG A 132 -8.92 12.79 8.15
N GLY A 133 -9.61 13.25 9.20
CA GLY A 133 -8.98 13.61 10.49
C GLY A 133 -8.30 12.42 11.14
N ARG A 134 -9.01 11.29 11.24
CA ARG A 134 -8.46 10.04 11.78
C ARG A 134 -7.28 9.52 10.95
N GLY A 135 -7.37 9.61 9.63
CA GLY A 135 -6.33 9.15 8.72
C GLY A 135 -5.02 9.91 8.89
N ILE A 136 -5.08 11.25 8.90
CA ILE A 136 -3.90 12.09 9.14
C ILE A 136 -3.33 11.86 10.54
N GLN A 137 -4.18 11.77 11.56
CA GLN A 137 -3.74 11.48 12.92
C GLN A 137 -3.04 10.12 13.01
N ALA A 138 -3.62 9.07 12.46
CA ALA A 138 -3.04 7.73 12.44
C ALA A 138 -1.67 7.71 11.72
N ILE A 139 -1.52 8.42 10.60
CA ILE A 139 -0.24 8.54 9.91
C ILE A 139 0.82 9.22 10.79
N ASN A 140 0.46 10.32 11.46
CA ASN A 140 1.35 11.01 12.38
C ASN A 140 1.74 10.11 13.57
N ASP A 141 0.78 9.37 14.13
CA ASP A 141 0.98 8.46 15.26
C ASP A 141 1.77 7.19 14.86
N GLY A 142 1.92 6.90 13.56
CA GLY A 142 2.71 5.79 13.02
C GLY A 142 1.92 4.57 12.60
N ALA A 143 0.59 4.61 12.71
CA ALA A 143 -0.29 3.64 12.12
C ALA A 143 -0.55 4.01 10.63
N LEU A 144 0.49 3.90 9.80
CA LEU A 144 0.48 4.37 8.41
C LEU A 144 -0.59 3.67 7.56
N GLU A 145 -0.71 2.35 7.65
CA GLU A 145 -1.67 1.56 6.89
C GLU A 145 -3.11 1.85 7.30
N LEU A 146 -3.33 2.02 8.62
CA LEU A 146 -4.64 2.44 9.13
C LEU A 146 -4.99 3.81 8.59
N GLY A 147 -4.04 4.75 8.63
CA GLY A 147 -4.28 6.09 8.16
C GLY A 147 -4.51 6.18 6.65
N LEU A 148 -3.76 5.40 5.85
CA LEU A 148 -4.03 5.25 4.41
C LEU A 148 -5.41 4.67 4.13
N THR A 149 -5.83 3.67 4.91
CA THR A 149 -7.17 3.08 4.81
C THR A 149 -8.24 4.12 5.09
N ASP A 150 -8.06 4.94 6.10
CA ASP A 150 -8.99 6.01 6.43
C ASP A 150 -9.04 7.13 5.38
N LEU A 151 -7.91 7.47 4.78
CA LEU A 151 -7.89 8.41 3.66
C LEU A 151 -8.58 7.85 2.41
N ASP A 152 -8.49 6.54 2.14
CA ASP A 152 -9.31 5.88 1.11
C ASP A 152 -10.80 5.97 1.45
N GLN A 153 -11.19 5.75 2.71
CA GLN A 153 -12.57 5.92 3.13
C GLN A 153 -13.07 7.36 2.95
N ALA A 154 -12.26 8.36 3.32
CA ALA A 154 -12.61 9.75 3.08
C ALA A 154 -12.81 10.05 1.59
N ALA A 155 -11.94 9.51 0.72
CA ALA A 155 -12.02 9.68 -0.73
C ALA A 155 -13.34 9.18 -1.36
N ARG A 156 -14.05 8.27 -0.69
CA ARG A 156 -15.39 7.79 -1.11
C ARG A 156 -16.50 8.82 -0.90
N TYR A 157 -16.30 9.76 0.03
CA TYR A 157 -17.29 10.77 0.38
C TYR A 157 -17.05 12.11 -0.31
N GLY A 158 -15.79 12.42 -0.65
CA GLY A 158 -15.36 13.63 -1.35
C GLY A 158 -13.90 13.55 -1.80
N LEU A 159 -13.45 14.49 -2.62
CA LEU A 159 -12.04 14.56 -3.01
C LEU A 159 -11.17 14.90 -1.79
N LEU A 160 -10.07 14.18 -1.60
CA LEU A 160 -9.07 14.54 -0.60
C LEU A 160 -8.51 15.92 -0.93
N ASP A 161 -8.44 16.80 0.06
CA ASP A 161 -7.69 18.05 -0.05
C ASP A 161 -6.17 17.81 -0.07
N GLU A 162 -5.43 18.89 -0.32
CA GLU A 162 -3.98 18.83 -0.55
C GLU A 162 -3.22 18.21 0.62
N GLU A 163 -3.53 18.59 1.86
CA GLU A 163 -2.86 18.05 3.04
C GLU A 163 -3.07 16.53 3.14
N ALA A 164 -4.31 16.07 3.01
CA ALA A 164 -4.61 14.64 3.06
C ALA A 164 -3.91 13.85 1.93
N ARG A 165 -3.86 14.41 0.72
CA ARG A 165 -3.14 13.78 -0.40
C ARG A 165 -1.63 13.69 -0.15
N GLN A 166 -1.03 14.74 0.41
CA GLN A 166 0.39 14.74 0.76
C GLN A 166 0.71 13.66 1.79
N TYR A 167 -0.08 13.58 2.87
CA TYR A 167 0.07 12.53 3.88
C TYR A 167 -0.13 11.12 3.29
N GLN A 168 -1.09 10.94 2.38
CA GLN A 168 -1.29 9.69 1.67
C GLN A 168 -0.05 9.31 0.85
N GLN A 169 0.51 10.26 0.11
CA GLN A 169 1.69 10.04 -0.71
C GLN A 169 2.92 9.69 0.15
N TRP A 170 3.20 10.48 1.19
CA TRP A 170 4.37 10.28 2.05
C TRP A 170 4.31 8.95 2.79
N ALA A 171 3.14 8.58 3.35
CA ALA A 171 2.95 7.31 4.02
C ALA A 171 3.15 6.11 3.06
N ALA A 172 2.63 6.20 1.82
CA ALA A 172 2.78 5.13 0.84
C ALA A 172 4.26 4.95 0.41
N ILE A 173 4.99 6.04 0.20
CA ILE A 173 6.43 5.98 -0.10
C ILE A 173 7.20 5.38 1.08
N TYR A 174 6.90 5.80 2.31
CA TYR A 174 7.54 5.27 3.51
C TYR A 174 7.34 3.76 3.67
N ILE A 175 6.09 3.28 3.55
CA ILE A 175 5.78 1.84 3.61
C ILE A 175 6.53 1.08 2.50
N SER A 176 6.61 1.64 1.29
CA SER A 176 7.35 1.03 0.18
C SER A 176 8.84 0.89 0.52
N GLY A 177 9.47 1.95 1.06
CA GLY A 177 10.88 1.91 1.46
C GLY A 177 11.16 0.87 2.54
N VAL A 178 10.27 0.77 3.53
CA VAL A 178 10.34 -0.29 4.56
C VAL A 178 10.17 -1.68 3.96
N SER A 179 9.29 -1.85 2.97
CA SER A 179 9.05 -3.16 2.35
C SER A 179 10.27 -3.74 1.61
N TYR A 180 11.15 -2.87 1.10
CA TYR A 180 12.39 -3.28 0.45
C TYR A 180 13.54 -3.52 1.43
N TRP A 181 13.40 -3.09 2.69
CA TRP A 181 14.48 -3.08 3.67
C TRP A 181 15.09 -4.46 3.89
N GLY A 182 16.42 -4.58 3.70
CA GLY A 182 17.14 -5.85 3.82
C GLY A 182 16.89 -6.86 2.70
N LEU A 183 15.99 -6.57 1.76
CA LEU A 183 15.70 -7.41 0.58
C LEU A 183 16.29 -6.81 -0.69
N ASN A 184 16.16 -5.49 -0.86
CA ASN A 184 16.69 -4.75 -1.99
C ASN A 184 17.14 -3.36 -1.52
N TRP A 185 18.42 -3.27 -1.15
CA TRP A 185 19.00 -2.04 -0.62
C TRP A 185 18.98 -0.86 -1.58
N GLY A 186 19.21 -1.09 -2.88
CA GLY A 186 19.11 -0.04 -3.90
C GLY A 186 17.71 0.57 -3.95
N GLN A 187 16.66 -0.26 -3.96
CA GLN A 187 15.27 0.22 -3.92
C GLN A 187 14.93 0.91 -2.58
N THR A 188 15.47 0.43 -1.45
CA THR A 188 15.31 1.11 -0.16
C THR A 188 15.90 2.52 -0.20
N VAL A 189 17.15 2.67 -0.68
CA VAL A 189 17.82 3.97 -0.81
C VAL A 189 17.06 4.89 -1.76
N GLU A 190 16.73 4.44 -2.98
CA GLU A 190 15.98 5.23 -3.97
C GLU A 190 14.64 5.73 -3.39
N THR A 191 13.92 4.87 -2.68
CA THR A 191 12.61 5.20 -2.11
C THR A 191 12.73 6.21 -0.97
N PHE A 192 13.68 6.02 -0.04
CA PHE A 192 13.89 6.98 1.04
C PHE A 192 14.53 8.29 0.55
N GLN A 193 15.31 8.27 -0.54
CA GLN A 193 15.85 9.48 -1.17
C GLN A 193 14.72 10.31 -1.79
N LEU A 194 13.74 9.65 -2.43
CA LEU A 194 12.52 10.31 -2.90
C LEU A 194 11.76 10.94 -1.72
N LEU A 195 11.56 10.18 -0.64
CA LEU A 195 10.84 10.69 0.53
C LEU A 195 11.59 11.85 1.20
N TYR A 196 12.91 11.79 1.28
CA TYR A 196 13.75 12.87 1.81
C TYR A 196 13.62 14.14 0.97
N THR A 197 13.50 14.00 -0.36
CA THR A 197 13.32 15.15 -1.26
C THR A 197 11.93 15.79 -1.11
N LEU A 198 10.89 14.97 -0.89
CA LEU A 198 9.50 15.44 -0.80
C LEU A 198 9.12 15.94 0.59
N ALA A 199 9.54 15.21 1.64
CA ALA A 199 9.13 15.42 3.01
C ALA A 199 10.22 14.94 3.99
N PRO A 200 11.35 15.66 4.09
CA PRO A 200 12.47 15.23 4.95
C PRO A 200 12.08 15.16 6.43
N TYR A 201 11.09 15.95 6.85
CA TYR A 201 10.56 15.96 8.23
C TYR A 201 9.50 14.89 8.50
N PHE A 202 9.11 14.11 7.48
CA PHE A 202 8.13 13.06 7.66
C PHE A 202 8.75 11.92 8.48
N ARG A 203 8.37 11.83 9.75
CA ARG A 203 8.85 10.81 10.68
C ARG A 203 10.39 10.79 10.75
N ASP A 204 10.98 9.60 10.73
CA ASP A 204 12.39 9.28 10.79
C ASP A 204 13.05 9.18 9.39
N THR A 205 12.50 9.82 8.35
CA THR A 205 12.99 9.73 6.96
C THR A 205 14.49 9.99 6.82
N ILE A 206 15.02 11.02 7.50
CA ILE A 206 16.46 11.34 7.45
C ILE A 206 17.30 10.19 8.00
N THR A 207 16.92 9.66 9.17
CA THR A 207 17.58 8.52 9.79
C THR A 207 17.44 7.26 8.93
N ARG A 208 16.26 7.02 8.35
CA ARG A 208 16.01 5.88 7.46
C ARG A 208 16.87 5.91 6.20
N LEU A 209 17.03 7.08 5.58
CA LEU A 209 17.89 7.23 4.42
C LEU A 209 19.35 6.99 4.77
N HIS A 210 19.84 7.58 5.86
CA HIS A 210 21.17 7.32 6.39
C HIS A 210 21.42 5.83 6.63
N ASP A 211 20.52 5.18 7.35
CA ASP A 211 20.64 3.76 7.70
C ASP A 211 20.50 2.84 6.47
N ALA A 212 19.74 3.26 5.46
CA ALA A 212 19.64 2.56 4.18
C ALA A 212 20.96 2.58 3.42
N HIS A 213 21.63 3.74 3.33
CA HIS A 213 22.96 3.85 2.75
C HIS A 213 23.98 3.00 3.51
N LEU A 214 23.98 3.04 4.85
CA LEU A 214 24.86 2.19 5.65
C LEU A 214 24.60 0.69 5.44
N GLY A 215 23.33 0.29 5.36
CA GLY A 215 22.94 -1.10 5.09
C GLY A 215 23.36 -1.55 3.69
N TYR A 216 23.21 -0.67 2.70
CA TYR A 216 23.61 -0.96 1.33
C TYR A 216 25.12 -1.09 1.19
N ALA A 217 25.88 -0.15 1.77
CA ALA A 217 27.33 -0.20 1.79
C ALA A 217 27.86 -1.51 2.39
N GLN A 218 27.30 -1.93 3.54
CA GLN A 218 27.68 -3.20 4.18
C GLN A 218 27.33 -4.42 3.33
N PHE A 219 26.20 -4.38 2.61
CA PHE A 219 25.82 -5.44 1.70
C PHE A 219 26.79 -5.54 0.51
N LEU A 220 27.21 -4.41 -0.07
CA LEU A 220 28.17 -4.35 -1.17
C LEU A 220 29.56 -4.82 -0.74
N ASP A 221 30.04 -4.38 0.43
CA ASP A 221 31.31 -4.84 1.02
C ASP A 221 31.32 -6.35 1.21
N ALA A 222 30.25 -6.91 1.80
CA ALA A 222 30.11 -8.35 1.98
C ALA A 222 29.98 -9.11 0.64
N GLY A 223 29.45 -8.44 -0.39
CA GLY A 223 29.30 -8.94 -1.75
C GLY A 223 30.57 -8.85 -2.60
N GLY A 224 31.63 -8.20 -2.10
CA GLY A 224 32.88 -8.01 -2.86
C GLY A 224 32.85 -6.87 -3.87
N ASP A 225 31.95 -5.89 -3.68
CA ASP A 225 31.92 -4.63 -4.43
C ASP A 225 32.38 -3.45 -3.54
N PRO A 226 33.69 -3.31 -3.31
CA PRO A 226 34.24 -2.25 -2.45
C PRO A 226 34.09 -0.86 -3.06
N CYS A 227 34.00 -0.75 -4.39
CA CYS A 227 33.82 0.53 -5.06
C CYS A 227 32.41 1.07 -4.83
N GLY A 228 31.38 0.22 -5.01
CA GLY A 228 30.01 0.57 -4.67
C GLY A 228 29.85 0.86 -3.18
N ALA A 229 30.46 0.05 -2.31
CA ALA A 229 30.39 0.25 -0.87
C ALA A 229 30.98 1.60 -0.42
N ALA A 230 32.11 2.02 -1.00
CA ALA A 230 32.71 3.32 -0.69
C ALA A 230 31.79 4.50 -1.05
N LEU A 231 31.05 4.41 -2.16
CA LEU A 231 30.06 5.42 -2.57
C LEU A 231 28.90 5.49 -1.57
N GLU A 232 28.33 4.35 -1.19
CA GLU A 232 27.20 4.30 -0.26
C GLU A 232 27.59 4.76 1.15
N TYR A 233 28.80 4.41 1.64
CA TYR A 233 29.30 4.96 2.90
C TYR A 233 29.50 6.48 2.82
N ALA A 234 30.01 7.00 1.70
CA ALA A 234 30.15 8.45 1.53
C ALA A 234 28.79 9.15 1.59
N ALA A 235 27.76 8.60 0.93
CA ALA A 235 26.41 9.14 0.97
C ALA A 235 25.80 9.13 2.39
N ALA A 236 26.03 8.08 3.17
CA ALA A 236 25.63 8.06 4.58
C ALA A 236 26.30 9.19 5.38
N LEU A 237 27.61 9.40 5.19
CA LEU A 237 28.39 10.42 5.89
C LEU A 237 27.99 11.86 5.53
N GLU A 238 27.45 12.08 4.32
CA GLU A 238 26.88 13.38 3.94
C GLU A 238 25.62 13.73 4.75
N ILE A 239 24.84 12.72 5.15
CA ILE A 239 23.64 12.90 5.97
C ILE A 239 24.02 13.08 7.43
N ASN A 240 24.90 12.22 7.94
CA ASN A 240 25.43 12.31 9.29
C ASN A 240 26.82 11.69 9.36
N PHE A 241 27.81 12.53 9.69
CA PHE A 241 29.20 12.07 9.80
C PHE A 241 29.43 11.28 11.09
N ASP A 242 30.06 10.11 10.96
CA ASP A 242 30.64 9.39 12.09
C ASP A 242 31.98 8.74 11.70
N GLN A 243 32.93 8.75 12.65
CA GLN A 243 34.30 8.27 12.39
C GLN A 243 34.36 6.76 12.06
N PRO A 244 33.61 5.85 12.73
CA PRO A 244 33.59 4.45 12.35
C PRO A 244 33.17 4.19 10.90
N THR A 245 32.17 4.92 10.39
CA THR A 245 31.74 4.83 8.99
C THR A 245 32.78 5.41 8.03
N GLU A 246 33.42 6.52 8.40
CA GLU A 246 34.54 7.12 7.66
C GLU A 246 35.69 6.13 7.47
N ASP A 247 36.06 5.41 8.53
CA ASP A 247 37.12 4.41 8.49
C ASP A 247 36.78 3.25 7.53
N LYS A 248 35.52 2.81 7.53
CA LYS A 248 35.03 1.79 6.58
C LYS A 248 35.05 2.29 5.15
N ARG A 249 34.57 3.52 4.91
CA ARG A 249 34.61 4.14 3.57
C ARG A 249 36.03 4.21 3.03
N ALA A 250 36.98 4.66 3.86
CA ALA A 250 38.39 4.74 3.48
C ALA A 250 38.99 3.35 3.19
N ALA A 251 38.67 2.34 3.99
CA ALA A 251 39.10 0.96 3.76
C ALA A 251 38.54 0.39 2.45
N ALA A 252 37.23 0.56 2.20
CA ALA A 252 36.59 0.14 0.96
C ALA A 252 37.21 0.86 -0.26
N GLN A 253 37.44 2.18 -0.16
CA GLN A 253 38.08 2.96 -1.23
C GLN A 253 39.50 2.44 -1.55
N LEU A 254 40.31 2.14 -0.53
CA LEU A 254 41.65 1.59 -0.75
C LEU A 254 41.60 0.26 -1.52
N VAL A 255 40.65 -0.62 -1.19
CA VAL A 255 40.48 -1.90 -1.91
C VAL A 255 40.00 -1.64 -3.34
N CYS A 256 39.07 -0.70 -3.54
CA CYS A 256 38.61 -0.30 -4.86
C CYS A 256 39.77 0.20 -5.74
N ASP A 257 40.64 1.06 -5.21
CA ASP A 257 41.76 1.66 -5.95
C ASP A 257 42.88 0.66 -6.28
N THR A 258 43.04 -0.37 -5.45
CA THR A 258 44.15 -1.35 -5.54
C THR A 258 43.75 -2.69 -6.13
N GLY A 259 42.44 -2.94 -6.33
CA GLY A 259 41.92 -4.16 -6.95
C GLY A 259 42.46 -4.32 -8.37
N THR A 260 43.26 -5.38 -8.59
CA THR A 260 43.53 -5.83 -9.96
C THR A 260 42.28 -6.53 -10.49
N PRO A 261 41.83 -6.28 -11.73
CA PRO A 261 40.70 -7.00 -12.29
C PRO A 261 40.99 -8.50 -12.18
N THR A 262 40.09 -9.26 -11.56
CA THR A 262 40.21 -10.71 -11.54
C THR A 262 40.16 -11.16 -13.00
N PRO A 263 41.21 -11.82 -13.55
CA PRO A 263 41.17 -12.27 -14.92
C PRO A 263 40.01 -13.24 -15.08
N ASP A 264 39.07 -12.89 -15.96
CA ASP A 264 37.97 -13.76 -16.33
C ASP A 264 38.57 -15.05 -16.95
N PRO A 265 38.41 -16.23 -16.31
CA PRO A 265 38.96 -17.47 -16.83
C PRO A 265 38.28 -17.92 -18.14
N THR A 266 37.26 -17.21 -18.63
CA THR A 266 36.60 -17.52 -19.90
C THR A 266 37.31 -16.93 -21.13
N LEU A 267 38.29 -16.03 -20.95
CA LEU A 267 39.03 -15.42 -22.07
C LEU A 267 40.30 -16.20 -22.45
N PHE A 268 40.18 -17.50 -22.69
CA PHE A 268 41.13 -18.26 -23.50
C PHE A 268 40.40 -19.22 -24.43
N THR A 269 39.79 -18.68 -25.49
CA THR A 269 39.74 -19.40 -26.76
C THR A 269 40.32 -18.49 -27.84
N SER A 270 41.50 -18.89 -28.28
CA SER A 270 42.17 -18.37 -29.46
C SER A 270 41.33 -18.68 -30.70
N THR A 271 41.08 -17.66 -31.50
CA THR A 271 40.85 -17.88 -32.94
C THR A 271 41.63 -16.84 -33.72
N PRO A 272 42.59 -17.25 -34.57
CA PRO A 272 43.31 -16.31 -35.42
C PRO A 272 42.49 -15.98 -36.67
N ASP A 273 42.45 -14.69 -36.95
CA ASP A 273 42.43 -14.01 -38.24
C ASP A 273 41.32 -14.34 -39.27
N GLY A 274 40.68 -13.29 -39.80
CA GLY A 274 39.63 -13.46 -40.79
C GLY A 274 38.86 -12.21 -41.20
N THR A 275 39.58 -11.23 -41.76
CA THR A 275 39.10 -10.35 -42.83
C THR A 275 38.08 -9.24 -42.50
N LEU A 276 38.54 -8.01 -42.68
CA LEU A 276 37.77 -6.76 -42.71
C LEU A 276 36.89 -6.67 -43.97
N THR A 277 35.62 -6.29 -43.79
CA THR A 277 34.84 -5.55 -44.80
C THR A 277 33.98 -4.48 -44.10
N PRO A 278 33.93 -3.22 -44.59
CA PRO A 278 33.33 -2.10 -43.85
C PRO A 278 31.95 -1.62 -44.37
N PHE A 279 31.34 -0.75 -43.54
CA PHE A 279 30.24 0.23 -43.75
C PHE A 279 28.77 -0.23 -43.56
N PRO A 280 27.82 0.69 -43.22
CA PRO A 280 27.93 2.15 -43.13
C PRO A 280 27.49 2.82 -41.81
N THR A 281 28.04 4.00 -41.57
CA THR A 281 27.62 5.01 -40.59
C THR A 281 26.26 5.59 -40.97
N ILE A 282 25.34 5.70 -40.03
CA ILE A 282 24.14 6.53 -40.17
C ILE A 282 24.34 7.78 -39.31
N ASP A 283 24.41 8.90 -40.00
CA ASP A 283 24.49 10.26 -39.51
C ASP A 283 23.08 10.71 -39.11
N GLU A 284 22.85 10.95 -37.83
CA GLU A 284 21.58 11.44 -37.30
C GLU A 284 21.70 12.93 -36.98
N SER A 285 21.67 13.74 -38.05
CA SER A 285 21.41 15.17 -37.96
C SER A 285 20.42 15.58 -39.03
N ALA A 286 19.14 15.67 -38.66
CA ALA A 286 18.16 16.45 -39.40
C ALA A 286 17.01 16.87 -38.47
N THR A 287 17.18 18.01 -37.83
CA THR A 287 16.11 18.82 -37.23
C THR A 287 15.23 19.36 -38.36
N ALA A 288 13.90 19.20 -38.27
CA ALA A 288 12.95 19.91 -39.11
C ALA A 288 11.95 20.69 -38.25
N THR A 289 12.21 21.99 -38.15
CA THR A 289 11.27 23.03 -37.72
C THR A 289 10.28 23.29 -38.85
N ALA A 290 8.99 23.39 -38.53
CA ALA A 290 8.03 24.10 -39.39
C ALA A 290 6.97 24.80 -38.51
N THR A 291 7.00 26.13 -38.57
CA THR A 291 5.99 27.07 -38.05
C THR A 291 5.47 27.90 -39.23
N ALA A 292 4.15 28.08 -39.29
CA ALA A 292 3.39 29.28 -39.75
C ALA A 292 1.98 28.78 -40.17
N THR A 293 0.89 29.09 -39.46
CA THR A 293 0.15 30.37 -39.39
C THR A 293 -0.50 30.77 -40.71
N GLU A 294 -1.83 30.71 -40.78
CA GLU A 294 -2.61 31.70 -41.52
C GLU A 294 -4.02 31.85 -40.91
N THR A 295 -4.35 33.09 -40.57
CA THR A 295 -5.67 33.57 -40.16
C THR A 295 -6.18 34.47 -41.28
N ALA A 296 -7.44 34.32 -41.69
CA ALA A 296 -8.20 35.43 -42.28
C ALA A 296 -9.71 35.24 -42.08
N THR A 297 -10.32 36.20 -41.40
CA THR A 297 -11.76 36.58 -41.45
C THR A 297 -11.81 37.93 -42.19
N PRO A 298 -12.95 38.41 -42.73
CA PRO A 298 -14.22 38.61 -42.03
C PRO A 298 -15.41 37.83 -42.61
#